data_AF-A0A257TM84-F1
#
_entry.id   AF-A0A257TM84-F1
#
_cell.length_a   1.000
_cell.length_b   1.000
_cell.length_c   1.000
_cell.angle_alpha   90.00
_cell.angle_beta   90.00
_cell.angle_gamma   90.00
#
_symmetry.space_group_name_H-M   'P 1'
#
loop_
_entity.id
_entity.type
_entity.pdbx_description
1 polymer ?
#
loop_
_entity_poly.entity_id
_entity_poly.type
_entity_poly.pdbx_seq_one_letter_code
_entity_poly.pdbx_strand_id
1 'polypeptide(L)' 'YNDWFAHPSPDGKWIVFVSYDKSVQGHPPNKDVVLRIMSTSGGGPRIIATLFGGQGTINVPSWSPDSKRVAFVSYRLVEP' A
#
# COMPACT_ATOMS: atom_id res chain seq x y z
N TYR A 1 8.10 5.25 -8.65
CA TYR A 1 7.48 5.31 -7.33
C TYR A 1 8.57 5.10 -6.30
N ASN A 2 8.34 5.56 -5.08
CA ASN A 2 9.10 5.17 -3.90
C ASN A 2 8.21 4.19 -3.12
N ASP A 3 8.59 2.91 -3.09
CA ASP A 3 7.71 1.80 -2.70
C ASP A 3 8.04 1.29 -1.28
N TRP A 4 7.02 1.09 -0.45
CA TRP A 4 7.15 0.74 0.98
C TRP A 4 6.11 -0.27 1.45
N PHE A 5 6.42 -0.96 2.54
CA PHE A 5 5.52 -1.86 3.27
C PHE A 5 4.97 -3.02 2.43
N ALA A 6 5.88 -3.78 1.81
CA ALA A 6 5.50 -4.96 1.03
C ALA A 6 4.95 -6.08 1.93
N HIS A 7 3.72 -6.51 1.65
CA HIS A 7 3.06 -7.61 2.35
C HIS A 7 2.62 -8.69 1.36
N PRO A 8 3.27 -9.87 1.40
CA PRO A 8 2.80 -11.05 0.68
C PRO A 8 1.43 -11.51 1.19
N SER A 9 0.57 -12.00 0.28
CA SER A 9 -0.68 -12.64 0.64
C SER A 9 -0.44 -14.01 1.30
N PRO A 10 -1.35 -14.49 2.17
CA PRO A 10 -1.23 -15.81 2.80
C PRO A 10 -1.08 -16.99 1.82
N ASP A 11 -1.70 -16.91 0.64
CA ASP A 11 -1.57 -17.92 -0.42
C ASP A 11 -0.26 -17.81 -1.23
N GLY A 12 0.58 -16.82 -0.92
CA GLY A 12 1.87 -16.59 -1.54
C GLY A 12 1.82 -16.10 -2.99
N LYS A 13 0.65 -15.70 -3.51
CA LYS A 13 0.49 -15.32 -4.92
C LYS A 13 0.62 -13.82 -5.18
N TRP A 14 0.39 -13.00 -4.18
CA TRP A 14 0.30 -11.55 -4.34
C TRP A 14 1.20 -10.81 -3.36
N ILE A 15 1.62 -9.61 -3.73
CA ILE A 15 2.28 -8.65 -2.84
C ILE A 15 1.54 -7.32 -2.96
N VAL A 16 1.06 -6.78 -1.85
CA VAL A 16 0.53 -5.42 -1.76
C VAL A 16 1.55 -4.49 -1.11
N PHE A 17 1.63 -3.24 -1.56
CA PHE A 17 2.54 -2.24 -1.01
C PHE A 17 2.02 -0.81 -1.27
N VAL A 18 2.55 0.16 -0.51
CA VAL A 18 2.32 1.59 -0.72
C VAL A 18 3.34 2.12 -1.70
N SER A 19 2.90 2.96 -2.63
CA SER A 19 3.76 3.70 -3.54
C SER A 19 3.54 5.19 -3.38
N TYR A 20 4.61 5.90 -3.04
CA TYR A 20 4.68 7.36 -3.08
C TYR A 20 5.18 7.83 -4.45
N ASP A 21 5.00 9.12 -4.72
CA ASP A 21 5.75 9.78 -5.78
C ASP A 21 7.28 9.60 -5.59
N LYS A 22 8.03 9.54 -6.68
CA LYS A 22 9.50 9.33 -6.66
C LYS A 22 10.25 10.42 -5.89
N SER A 23 9.71 11.64 -5.83
CA SER A 23 10.35 12.77 -5.15
C SER A 23 10.23 12.70 -3.62
N VAL A 24 9.28 11.94 -3.08
CA VAL A 24 9.06 11.81 -1.64
C VAL A 24 10.22 11.02 -1.02
N GLN A 25 10.87 11.62 -0.02
CA GLN A 25 11.94 10.97 0.75
C GLN A 25 11.37 10.21 1.95
N GLY A 26 11.88 9.00 2.19
CA GLY A 26 11.37 8.13 3.27
C GLY A 26 9.94 7.67 3.01
N HIS A 27 9.15 7.54 4.09
CA HIS A 27 7.76 7.08 4.04
C HIS A 27 6.83 7.92 4.94
N PRO A 28 6.72 9.25 4.76
CA PRO A 28 5.98 10.13 5.69
C PRO A 28 4.45 9.88 5.68
N PRO A 29 3.73 10.29 6.74
CA PRO A 29 2.27 10.36 6.72
C PRO A 29 1.78 11.54 5.86
N ASN A 30 0.47 11.60 5.64
CA ASN A 30 -0.26 12.72 5.03
C ASN A 30 0.23 13.10 3.63
N LYS A 31 0.38 12.09 2.77
CA LYS A 31 0.71 12.24 1.35
C LYS A 31 -0.34 11.56 0.47
N ASP A 32 -0.47 12.05 -0.76
CA ASP A 32 -1.14 11.29 -1.81
C ASP A 32 -0.28 10.08 -2.18
N VAL A 33 -0.87 8.90 -2.01
CA VAL A 33 -0.23 7.61 -2.29
C VAL A 33 -1.17 6.70 -3.06
N VAL A 34 -0.61 5.65 -3.64
CA VAL A 34 -1.39 4.57 -4.23
C VAL A 34 -1.05 3.25 -3.57
N LEU A 35 -2.05 2.40 -3.36
CA LEU A 35 -1.82 0.98 -3.09
C LEU A 35 -1.65 0.27 -4.41
N ARG A 36 -0.60 -0.53 -4.51
CA ARG A 36 -0.31 -1.35 -5.68
C ARG A 36 -0.20 -2.80 -5.29
N ILE A 37 -0.52 -3.67 -6.24
CA ILE A 37 -0.42 -5.11 -6.11
C ILE A 37 0.33 -5.69 -7.30
N MET A 38 1.13 -6.72 -7.06
CA MET A 38 1.77 -7.51 -8.11
C MET A 38 1.75 -9.01 -7.77
N SER A 39 1.91 -9.84 -8.80
CA SER A 39 2.11 -11.28 -8.62
C SER A 39 3.50 -11.56 -8.07
N THR A 40 3.64 -12.55 -7.18
CA THR A 40 4.93 -13.05 -6.70
C THR A 40 5.72 -13.76 -7.80
N SER A 41 5.05 -14.25 -8.85
CA SER A 41 5.69 -14.83 -10.04
C SER A 41 6.29 -13.79 -11.00
N GLY A 42 6.15 -12.49 -10.71
CA GLY A 42 6.65 -11.40 -11.52
C GLY A 42 5.55 -10.66 -12.31
N GLY A 43 5.97 -9.74 -13.17
CA GLY A 43 5.09 -8.81 -13.88
C GLY A 43 4.99 -7.43 -13.22
N GLY A 44 4.35 -6.49 -13.92
CA GLY A 44 4.22 -5.11 -13.48
C GLY A 44 3.16 -4.93 -12.37
N PRO A 45 3.40 -4.06 -11.37
CA PRO A 45 2.38 -3.78 -10.36
C PRO A 45 1.25 -2.91 -10.93
N ARG A 46 0.00 -3.23 -10.56
CA ARG A 46 -1.19 -2.44 -10.87
C ARG A 46 -1.72 -1.70 -9.64
N ILE A 47 -2.33 -0.55 -9.84
CA ILE A 47 -2.97 0.23 -8.78
C ILE A 47 -4.28 -0.44 -8.38
N ILE A 48 -4.56 -0.51 -7.08
CA ILE A 48 -5.81 -1.02 -6.51
C ILE A 48 -6.58 0.03 -5.68
N ALA A 49 -5.89 1.08 -5.22
CA ALA A 49 -6.52 2.23 -4.56
C ALA A 49 -5.62 3.47 -4.70
N THR A 50 -6.24 4.64 -4.82
CA THR A 50 -5.58 5.95 -4.69
C THR A 50 -6.15 6.61 -3.44
N LEU A 51 -5.31 7.09 -2.53
CA LEU A 51 -5.74 7.62 -1.25
C LEU A 51 -4.77 8.64 -0.68
N PHE A 52 -5.28 9.46 0.24
CA PHE A 52 -4.45 10.29 1.11
C PHE A 52 -4.07 9.49 2.35
N GLY A 53 -2.77 9.35 2.63
CA GLY A 53 -2.27 8.41 3.64
C GLY A 53 -0.74 8.41 3.72
N GLY A 54 -0.14 7.22 3.75
CA GLY A 54 1.31 7.02 3.80
C GLY A 54 1.71 6.21 5.04
N GLN A 55 2.56 6.79 5.90
CA GLN A 55 2.86 6.17 7.20
C GLN A 55 1.57 5.93 7.99
N GLY A 56 1.35 4.67 8.35
CA GLY A 56 0.19 4.15 9.07
C GLY A 56 -0.92 3.58 8.17
N THR A 57 -0.79 3.64 6.84
CA THR A 57 -1.80 3.08 5.92
C THR A 57 -1.83 1.55 5.95
N ILE A 58 -0.65 0.90 5.84
CA ILE A 58 -0.48 -0.57 5.89
C ILE A 58 0.89 -0.97 6.51
N ASN A 59 1.31 -0.37 7.63
CA ASN A 59 2.64 -0.62 8.19
C ASN A 59 2.88 -2.06 8.69
N VAL A 60 1.80 -2.79 8.95
CA VAL A 60 1.82 -4.19 9.38
C VAL A 60 1.02 -5.04 8.39
N PRO A 61 1.25 -6.36 8.32
CA PRO A 61 0.52 -7.25 7.43
C PRO A 61 -1.00 -7.10 7.60
N SER A 62 -1.70 -6.86 6.48
CA SER A 62 -3.13 -6.50 6.50
C SER A 62 -4.00 -7.31 5.53
N TRP A 63 -3.50 -8.46 5.07
CA TRP A 63 -4.27 -9.40 4.25
C TRP A 63 -5.33 -10.13 5.06
N SER A 64 -6.50 -10.37 4.47
CA SER A 64 -7.42 -11.37 4.98
C SER A 64 -6.81 -12.77 4.89
N PRO A 65 -7.12 -13.70 5.81
CA PRO A 65 -6.57 -15.06 5.78
C PRO A 65 -6.85 -15.82 4.48
N ASP A 66 -7.96 -15.50 3.80
CA ASP A 66 -8.35 -16.10 2.53
C ASP A 66 -7.66 -15.47 1.30
N SER A 67 -6.76 -14.50 1.50
CA SER A 67 -6.02 -13.78 0.45
C SER A 67 -6.89 -12.98 -0.54
N LYS A 68 -8.15 -12.70 -0.21
CA LYS A 68 -9.07 -11.98 -1.12
C LYS A 68 -9.19 -10.49 -0.84
N ARG A 69 -8.79 -10.02 0.34
CA ARG A 69 -8.97 -8.63 0.77
C ARG A 69 -7.74 -8.11 1.49
N VAL A 70 -7.57 -6.80 1.46
CA VAL A 70 -6.55 -6.07 2.20
C VAL A 70 -7.23 -4.98 3.01
N ALA A 71 -6.94 -4.90 4.30
CA ALA A 71 -7.34 -3.76 5.14
C ALA A 71 -6.31 -2.62 4.98
N PHE A 72 -6.79 -1.38 4.93
CA PHE A 72 -5.95 -0.19 4.84
C PHE A 72 -6.63 1.00 5.52
N VAL A 73 -5.84 2.01 5.87
CA VAL A 73 -6.34 3.28 6.43
C VAL A 73 -6.04 4.43 5.48
N SER A 74 -7.09 5.17 5.12
CA SER A 74 -7.00 6.48 4.46
C SER A 74 -7.24 7.59 5.47
N TYR A 75 -6.53 8.70 5.32
CA TYR A 75 -6.65 9.86 6.20
C TYR A 75 -7.48 10.96 5.55
N ARG A 76 -7.96 11.86 6.42
CA ARG A 76 -8.52 13.14 6.01
C ARG A 76 -8.01 14.17 7.02
N LEU A 77 -7.40 15.23 6.52
CA LEU A 77 -7.09 16.38 7.36
C LEU A 77 -8.41 17.11 7.65
N VAL A 78 -8.65 17.38 8.92
CA VAL A 78 -9.79 18.17 9.39
C VAL A 78 -9.20 19.47 9.91
N GLU A 79 -9.66 20.59 9.36
CA GLU A 79 -9.31 21.90 9.91
C GLU A 79 -9.92 22.04 11.31
N PRO A 80 -9.24 22.75 12.24
CA PRO A 80 -9.75 22.98 13.59
C PRO A 80 -11.14 23.64 13.64
#